data_AF-A0AAV6QV22-F1
#
_entry.id   AF-A0AAV6QV22-F1
#
_cell.length_a   1.000
_cell.length_b   1.000
_cell.length_c   1.000
_cell.angle_alpha   90.00
_cell.angle_beta   90.00
_cell.angle_gamma   90.00
#
_symmetry.space_group_name_H-M   'P 1'
#
loop_
_entity.id
_entity.type
_entity.pdbx_description
1 polymer ?
#
loop_
_entity_poly.entity_id
_entity_poly.type
_entity_poly.pdbx_seq_one_letter_code
_entity_poly.pdbx_strand_id
1 'polypeptide(L)'
;MASEAWVSVFSLQMPHLMPYLSGTLGIAIRRGEIPGLREFLLQIRPDLHHKNTHGNSMVNQFWEHRFQCRFAPPPAGWVETGGELCTGQEAEENAETEFLDVSNLRLEYNVYKAVYALAYALDDMLQCEPGRGPFSNNTCAHLQTLEPWQVRYQLILNS
;
A
#
# COMPACT_ATOMS: atom_id res chain seq x y z
N MET A 1 -20.61 -3.61 20.59
CA MET A 1 -20.29 -4.40 19.39
C MET A 1 -19.69 -3.46 18.36
N ALA A 2 -18.61 -3.86 17.69
CA ALA A 2 -17.90 -3.06 16.70
C ALA A 2 -17.97 -3.65 15.30
N SER A 3 -18.04 -2.78 14.29
CA SER A 3 -17.88 -3.19 12.90
C SER A 3 -16.40 -3.24 12.53
N GLU A 4 -16.11 -3.94 11.44
CA GLU A 4 -14.77 -4.07 10.89
C GLU A 4 -14.09 -2.71 10.67
N ALA A 5 -14.85 -1.74 10.18
CA ALA A 5 -14.37 -0.39 9.89
C ALA A 5 -13.74 0.35 11.09
N TRP A 6 -14.07 -0.03 12.34
CA TRP A 6 -13.55 0.69 13.52
C TRP A 6 -12.97 -0.17 14.63
N VAL A 7 -13.14 -1.49 14.60
CA VAL A 7 -12.63 -2.37 15.67
C VAL A 7 -11.10 -2.35 15.81
N SER A 8 -10.39 -2.08 14.71
CA SER A 8 -8.91 -2.08 14.68
C SER A 8 -8.31 -0.67 14.48
N VAL A 9 -9.13 0.38 14.57
CA VAL A 9 -8.65 1.75 14.35
C VAL A 9 -7.78 2.19 15.52
N PHE A 10 -6.51 2.50 15.23
CA PHE A 10 -5.51 2.88 16.23
C PHE A 10 -5.95 4.07 17.10
N SER A 11 -6.59 5.09 16.50
CA SER A 11 -7.08 6.26 17.23
C SER A 11 -8.17 5.96 18.27
N LEU A 12 -8.85 4.81 18.16
CA LEU A 12 -9.83 4.34 19.14
C LEU A 12 -9.20 3.42 20.20
N GLN A 13 -7.96 2.98 20.01
CA GLN A 13 -7.21 2.16 20.96
C GLN A 13 -6.42 3.00 21.98
N MET A 14 -6.71 4.30 22.06
CA MET A 14 -6.00 5.22 22.94
C MET A 14 -6.35 5.00 24.42
N PRO A 15 -5.38 5.17 25.36
CA PRO A 15 -5.60 4.90 26.79
C PRO A 15 -6.78 5.66 27.42
N HIS A 16 -7.04 6.88 26.98
CA HIS A 16 -8.14 7.70 27.50
C HIS A 16 -9.54 7.23 27.05
N LEU A 17 -9.64 6.44 25.98
CA LEU A 17 -10.90 5.85 25.51
C LEU A 17 -11.15 4.44 26.08
N MET A 18 -10.13 3.79 26.63
CA MET A 18 -10.23 2.44 27.21
C MET A 18 -11.29 2.29 28.31
N PRO A 19 -11.58 3.29 29.17
CA PRO A 19 -12.69 3.19 30.11
C PRO A 19 -14.06 2.94 29.46
N TYR A 20 -14.22 3.32 28.18
CA TYR A 20 -15.48 3.19 27.44
C TYR A 20 -15.45 2.07 26.40
N LEU A 21 -14.28 1.78 25.84
CA LEU A 21 -14.14 0.87 24.70
C LEU A 21 -13.53 -0.49 25.07
N SER A 22 -12.95 -0.63 26.26
CA SER A 22 -12.40 -1.91 26.70
C SER A 22 -13.48 -3.00 26.77
N GLY A 23 -13.15 -4.20 26.31
CA GLY A 23 -14.10 -5.31 26.20
C GLY A 23 -15.01 -5.25 24.96
N THR A 24 -14.80 -4.30 24.03
CA THR A 24 -15.55 -4.27 22.78
C THR A 24 -15.26 -5.51 21.93
N LEU A 25 -16.34 -6.20 21.55
CA LEU A 25 -16.30 -7.31 20.58
C LEU A 25 -16.65 -6.79 19.19
N GLY A 26 -15.82 -7.10 18.19
CA GLY A 26 -16.07 -6.75 16.80
C GLY A 26 -15.50 -7.75 15.81
N ILE A 27 -15.85 -7.56 14.55
CA ILE A 27 -15.41 -8.40 13.43
C ILE A 27 -14.19 -7.74 12.80
N ALA A 28 -13.11 -8.48 12.57
CA ALA A 28 -11.92 -7.93 11.91
C ALA A 28 -11.50 -8.80 10.71
N ILE A 29 -10.94 -8.17 9.67
CA ILE A 29 -10.36 -8.87 8.52
C ILE A 29 -9.24 -9.80 8.99
N ARG A 30 -9.10 -10.98 8.38
CA ARG A 30 -8.02 -11.91 8.74
C ARG A 30 -6.66 -11.24 8.55
N ARG A 31 -5.82 -11.34 9.59
CA ARG A 31 -4.41 -10.96 9.50
C ARG A 31 -3.68 -11.84 8.50
N GLY A 32 -2.76 -11.26 7.75
CA GLY A 32 -1.81 -11.98 6.92
C GLY A 32 -0.38 -11.50 7.12
N GLU A 33 0.53 -12.08 6.36
CA GLU A 33 1.96 -11.78 6.42
C GLU A 33 2.48 -11.55 5.00
N ILE A 34 3.33 -10.55 4.85
CA ILE A 34 3.99 -10.23 3.57
C ILE A 34 5.50 -10.29 3.81
N PRO A 35 6.16 -11.41 3.49
CA PRO A 35 7.61 -11.54 3.66
C PRO A 35 8.36 -10.48 2.86
N GLY A 36 9.38 -9.85 3.46
CA GLY A 36 10.18 -8.82 2.81
C GLY A 36 9.57 -7.41 2.82
N LEU A 37 8.32 -7.25 3.28
CA LEU A 37 7.64 -5.94 3.24
C LEU A 37 8.36 -4.92 4.11
N ARG A 38 8.79 -5.29 5.32
CA ARG A 38 9.47 -4.37 6.23
C ARG A 38 10.77 -3.86 5.62
N GLU A 39 11.54 -4.75 5.03
CA GLU A 39 12.81 -4.45 4.36
C GLU A 39 12.58 -3.53 3.16
N PHE A 40 11.52 -3.78 2.39
CA PHE A 40 11.11 -2.91 1.29
C PHE A 40 10.72 -1.50 1.77
N LEU A 41 9.92 -1.39 2.83
CA LEU A 41 9.49 -0.09 3.38
C LEU A 41 10.68 0.75 3.87
N LEU A 42 11.70 0.10 4.46
CA LEU A 42 12.95 0.77 4.89
C LEU A 42 13.81 1.27 3.71
N GLN A 43 13.62 0.73 2.52
CA GLN A 43 14.35 1.14 1.31
C GLN A 43 13.68 2.29 0.56
N ILE A 44 12.46 2.68 0.94
CA ILE A 44 11.76 3.82 0.33
C ILE A 44 12.60 5.08 0.53
N ARG A 45 12.88 5.79 -0.57
CA ARG A 45 13.64 7.04 -0.57
C ARG A 45 12.92 8.08 -1.44
N PRO A 46 12.97 9.36 -1.06
CA PRO A 46 12.38 10.44 -1.85
C PRO A 46 13.15 10.64 -3.15
N ASP A 47 12.44 11.04 -4.20
CA ASP A 47 13.07 11.40 -5.48
C ASP A 47 13.45 12.88 -5.44
N LEU A 48 14.76 13.14 -5.40
CA LEU A 48 15.36 14.47 -5.36
C LEU A 48 15.58 15.07 -6.77
N HIS A 49 15.51 14.24 -7.81
CA HIS A 49 15.80 14.61 -9.20
C HIS A 49 14.56 15.02 -9.99
N HIS A 50 13.36 14.67 -9.54
CA HIS A 50 12.10 15.11 -10.14
C HIS A 50 11.73 16.55 -9.73
N LYS A 51 12.56 17.49 -10.16
CA LYS A 51 12.20 18.92 -10.15
C LYS A 51 11.09 19.17 -11.17
N ASN A 52 9.89 19.44 -10.65
CA ASN A 52 8.92 20.35 -11.26
C ASN A 52 8.07 19.88 -12.43
N THR A 53 7.89 18.59 -12.71
CA THR A 53 6.92 18.22 -13.74
C THR A 53 5.54 17.93 -13.18
N HIS A 54 5.30 16.94 -12.31
CA HIS A 54 3.93 16.61 -11.88
C HIS A 54 3.83 16.27 -10.38
N GLY A 55 3.66 17.30 -9.54
CA GLY A 55 3.26 17.17 -8.13
C GLY A 55 4.31 16.57 -7.20
N ASN A 56 4.31 16.97 -5.93
CA ASN A 56 5.15 16.33 -4.91
C ASN A 56 4.79 14.84 -4.85
N SER A 57 5.73 13.96 -5.19
CA SER A 57 5.58 12.51 -5.05
C SER A 57 5.00 12.18 -3.67
N MET A 58 4.09 11.19 -3.60
CA MET A 58 3.54 10.73 -2.32
C MET A 58 4.66 10.35 -1.35
N VAL A 59 5.78 9.82 -1.86
CA VAL A 59 6.98 9.53 -1.05
C VAL A 59 7.59 10.79 -0.46
N ASN A 60 7.70 11.88 -1.23
CA ASN A 60 8.25 13.14 -0.75
C ASN A 60 7.33 13.76 0.32
N GLN A 61 6.01 13.71 0.11
CA GLN A 61 5.04 14.21 1.11
C GLN A 61 5.08 13.40 2.40
N PHE A 62 5.14 12.07 2.29
CA PHE A 62 5.34 11.18 3.42
C PHE A 62 6.64 11.53 4.15
N TRP A 63 7.73 11.75 3.41
CA TRP A 63 9.04 12.07 3.97
C TRP A 63 9.04 13.41 4.73
N GLU A 64 8.48 14.47 4.13
CA GLU A 64 8.30 15.77 4.77
C GLU A 64 7.45 15.67 6.05
N HIS A 65 6.35 14.92 6.00
CA HIS A 65 5.48 14.71 7.16
C HIS A 65 6.18 13.91 8.26
N ARG A 66 6.90 12.86 7.87
CA ARG A 66 7.56 11.96 8.81
C ARG A 66 8.71 12.66 9.52
N PHE A 67 9.58 13.35 8.78
CA PHE A 67 10.77 14.01 9.33
C PHE A 67 10.56 15.49 9.70
N GLN A 68 9.34 16.02 9.54
CA GLN A 68 8.99 17.41 9.87
C GLN A 68 9.90 18.45 9.16
N CYS A 69 10.28 18.14 7.92
CA CYS A 69 11.15 18.97 7.07
C CYS A 69 10.44 19.32 5.74
N ARG A 70 11.07 20.16 4.91
CA ARG A 70 10.58 20.48 3.54
C ARG A 70 11.64 20.29 2.47
N PHE A 71 11.29 19.73 1.32
CA PHE A 71 12.17 19.74 0.15
C PHE A 71 12.25 21.13 -0.46
N ALA A 72 13.38 21.42 -1.11
CA ALA A 72 13.57 22.68 -1.79
C ALA A 72 12.80 22.74 -3.13
N PRO A 73 12.17 23.87 -3.48
CA PRO A 73 12.09 25.10 -2.69
C PRO A 73 11.01 25.01 -1.60
N PRO A 74 11.32 25.35 -0.33
CA PRO A 74 10.32 25.35 0.72
C PRO A 74 9.38 26.56 0.60
N PRO A 75 8.22 26.55 1.29
CA PRO A 75 7.36 27.72 1.41
C PRO A 75 8.13 28.95 1.95
N ALA A 76 7.75 30.15 1.50
CA ALA A 76 8.36 31.39 1.97
C ALA A 76 8.27 31.51 3.50
N GLY A 77 9.36 31.94 4.14
CA GLY A 77 9.43 32.07 5.60
C GLY A 77 9.73 30.78 6.37
N TRP A 78 9.67 29.58 5.75
CA TRP A 78 9.91 28.30 6.46
C TRP A 78 11.28 28.26 7.14
N VAL A 79 12.33 28.53 6.36
CA VAL A 79 13.72 28.54 6.86
C VAL A 79 13.93 29.69 7.85
N GLU A 80 13.29 30.84 7.63
CA GLU A 80 13.37 32.00 8.51
C GLU A 80 12.73 31.75 9.88
N THR A 81 11.69 30.91 9.94
CA THR A 81 11.07 30.44 11.18
C THR A 81 11.80 29.26 11.84
N GLY A 82 12.97 28.87 11.33
CA GLY A 82 13.77 27.77 11.87
C GLY A 82 13.37 26.38 11.36
N GLY A 83 12.60 26.30 10.27
CA GLY A 83 12.23 25.04 9.64
C GLY A 83 13.38 24.39 8.86
N GLU A 84 13.50 23.07 8.94
CA GLU A 84 14.58 22.31 8.31
C GLU A 84 14.28 21.91 6.86
N LEU A 85 15.34 21.76 6.08
CA LEU A 85 15.27 21.23 4.72
C LEU A 85 15.51 19.72 4.73
N CYS A 86 14.68 18.99 3.98
CA CYS A 86 14.89 17.56 3.79
C CYS A 86 16.10 17.30 2.87
N THR A 87 16.99 16.42 3.32
CA THR A 87 18.15 15.88 2.62
C THR A 87 17.82 14.61 1.83
N GLY A 88 16.76 13.89 2.22
CA GLY A 88 16.40 12.57 1.70
C GLY A 88 17.20 11.40 2.30
N GLN A 89 18.12 11.71 3.22
CA GLN A 89 18.98 10.74 3.91
C GLN A 89 18.65 10.61 5.39
N GLU A 90 17.60 11.27 5.84
CA GLU A 90 17.11 11.18 7.21
C GLU A 90 16.92 9.70 7.59
N ALA A 91 17.41 9.37 8.78
CA ALA A 91 17.25 8.06 9.38
C ALA A 91 16.38 8.25 10.62
N GLU A 92 15.40 7.37 10.77
CA GLU A 92 14.63 7.31 12.00
C GLU A 92 15.41 6.48 13.03
N GLU A 93 15.82 7.10 14.14
CA GLU A 93 16.45 6.37 15.25
C GLU A 93 15.46 5.43 15.96
N ASN A 94 14.15 5.68 15.86
CA ASN A 94 13.08 4.87 16.43
C ASN A 94 12.28 4.10 15.35
N ALA A 95 12.74 2.90 14.98
CA ALA A 95 12.12 2.06 13.96
C ALA A 95 10.72 1.49 14.29
N GLU A 96 10.00 2.08 15.25
CA GLU A 96 8.66 1.68 15.73
C GLU A 96 7.59 2.72 15.34
N THR A 97 7.55 3.10 14.07
CA THR A 97 6.39 3.83 13.54
C THR A 97 5.30 2.86 13.13
N GLU A 98 4.05 3.28 13.25
CA GLU A 98 2.88 2.56 12.71
C GLU A 98 3.10 2.15 11.24
N PHE A 99 3.83 2.97 10.48
CA PHE A 99 4.19 2.68 9.08
C PHE A 99 5.10 1.46 8.92
N LEU A 100 6.04 1.22 9.83
CA LEU A 100 6.97 0.08 9.79
C LEU A 100 6.45 -1.14 10.57
N ASP A 101 5.32 -1.03 11.25
CA ASP A 101 4.68 -2.13 11.97
C ASP A 101 3.98 -3.09 11.00
N VAL A 102 4.71 -4.11 10.56
CA VAL A 102 4.18 -5.20 9.74
C VAL A 102 3.59 -6.35 10.56
N SER A 103 3.43 -6.18 11.88
CA SER A 103 2.95 -7.25 12.76
C SER A 103 1.44 -7.46 12.69
N ASN A 104 0.65 -6.59 12.06
CA ASN A 104 -0.81 -6.77 12.01
C ASN A 104 -1.43 -6.38 10.65
N LEU A 105 -0.81 -6.84 9.56
CA LEU A 105 -1.29 -6.54 8.20
C LEU A 105 -2.66 -7.17 7.96
N ARG A 106 -3.63 -6.33 7.54
CA ARG A 106 -5.01 -6.76 7.24
C ARG A 106 -5.46 -6.18 5.91
N LEU A 107 -5.60 -4.86 5.84
CA LEU A 107 -5.97 -4.17 4.60
C LEU A 107 -4.84 -4.25 3.58
N GLU A 108 -3.60 -4.09 4.04
CA GLU A 108 -2.37 -4.22 3.28
C GLU A 108 -2.27 -5.63 2.67
N TYR A 109 -2.63 -6.65 3.44
CA TYR A 109 -2.63 -8.04 2.97
C TYR A 109 -3.72 -8.30 1.92
N ASN A 110 -4.86 -7.61 1.99
CA ASN A 110 -5.87 -7.68 0.94
C ASN A 110 -5.40 -6.99 -0.35
N VAL A 111 -4.69 -5.85 -0.26
CA VAL A 111 -4.07 -5.21 -1.43
C VAL A 111 -3.04 -6.14 -2.07
N TYR A 112 -2.18 -6.76 -1.25
CA TYR A 112 -1.21 -7.76 -1.70
C TYR A 112 -1.87 -8.91 -2.45
N LYS A 113 -2.91 -9.53 -1.86
CA LYS A 113 -3.66 -10.60 -2.53
C LYS A 113 -4.36 -10.15 -3.81
N ALA A 114 -4.89 -8.93 -3.86
CA ALA A 114 -5.55 -8.42 -5.05
C ALA A 114 -4.57 -8.30 -6.23
N VAL A 115 -3.36 -7.80 -5.98
CA VAL A 115 -2.28 -7.74 -6.98
C VAL A 115 -1.86 -9.15 -7.41
N TYR A 116 -1.72 -10.09 -6.46
CA TYR A 116 -1.40 -11.48 -6.78
C TYR A 116 -2.50 -12.19 -7.58
N ALA A 117 -3.77 -11.97 -7.25
CA ALA A 117 -4.89 -12.52 -8.01
C ALA A 117 -4.87 -12.04 -9.47
N LEU A 118 -4.58 -10.75 -9.67
CA LEU A 118 -4.38 -10.20 -11.02
C LEU A 118 -3.16 -10.82 -11.71
N ALA A 119 -2.03 -10.94 -11.02
CA ALA A 119 -0.82 -11.54 -11.56
C ALA A 119 -1.05 -12.99 -11.99
N TYR A 120 -1.71 -13.82 -11.16
CA TYR A 120 -2.06 -15.19 -11.49
C TYR A 120 -3.04 -15.28 -12.65
N ALA A 121 -4.05 -14.40 -12.71
CA ALA A 121 -4.96 -14.37 -13.85
C ALA A 121 -4.21 -14.06 -15.17
N LEU A 122 -3.26 -13.13 -15.14
CA LEU A 122 -2.42 -12.83 -16.31
C LEU A 122 -1.47 -13.97 -16.65
N ASP A 123 -0.90 -14.64 -15.65
CA ASP A 123 -0.01 -15.79 -15.82
C ASP A 123 -0.74 -16.99 -16.45
N ASP A 124 -1.97 -17.28 -16.02
CA ASP A 124 -2.79 -18.33 -16.62
C ASP A 124 -3.12 -18.04 -18.10
N MET A 125 -3.38 -16.78 -18.43
CA MET A 125 -3.58 -16.38 -19.82
C MET A 125 -2.32 -16.55 -20.66
N LEU A 126 -1.16 -16.27 -20.07
CA LEU A 126 0.15 -16.43 -20.71
C LEU A 126 0.50 -17.90 -20.95
N GLN A 127 0.15 -18.77 -20.01
CA GLN A 127 0.38 -20.22 -20.08
C GLN A 127 -0.72 -20.97 -20.85
N CYS A 128 -1.73 -20.26 -21.34
CA CYS A 128 -2.86 -20.84 -22.06
C CYS A 128 -2.41 -21.55 -23.35
N GLU A 129 -2.75 -22.84 -23.46
CA GLU A 129 -2.51 -23.62 -24.67
C GLU A 129 -3.68 -23.45 -25.67
N PRO A 130 -3.39 -23.15 -26.96
CA PRO A 130 -4.44 -23.06 -27.98
C PRO A 130 -5.33 -24.31 -28.01
N GLY A 131 -6.65 -24.12 -27.94
CA GLY A 131 -7.62 -25.21 -27.89
C GLY A 131 -7.98 -25.70 -26.48
N ARG A 132 -7.36 -25.13 -25.43
CA ARG A 132 -7.69 -25.35 -24.02
C ARG A 132 -8.04 -24.06 -23.27
N GLY A 133 -8.15 -22.96 -24.00
CA GLY A 133 -8.42 -21.67 -23.39
C GLY A 133 -9.86 -21.53 -22.88
N PRO A 134 -10.10 -20.60 -21.97
CA PRO A 134 -11.40 -20.43 -21.32
C PRO A 134 -12.43 -19.65 -22.18
N PHE A 135 -12.02 -19.15 -23.35
CA PHE A 135 -12.87 -18.34 -24.23
C PHE A 135 -13.53 -19.18 -25.33
N SER A 136 -14.43 -18.56 -26.11
CA SER A 136 -15.16 -19.20 -27.21
C SER A 136 -14.23 -20.01 -28.13
N ASN A 137 -14.67 -21.22 -28.51
CA ASN A 137 -13.86 -22.18 -29.29
C ASN A 137 -12.54 -22.58 -28.62
N ASN A 138 -12.50 -22.57 -27.28
CA ASN A 138 -11.32 -22.85 -26.45
C ASN A 138 -10.11 -21.99 -26.82
N THR A 139 -10.36 -20.73 -27.18
CA THR A 139 -9.32 -19.78 -27.56
C THR A 139 -8.65 -19.18 -26.32
N CYS A 140 -7.41 -18.74 -26.49
CA CYS A 140 -6.64 -18.03 -25.48
C CYS A 140 -6.69 -16.52 -25.74
N ALA A 141 -6.53 -15.72 -24.68
CA ALA A 141 -6.33 -14.29 -24.83
C ALA A 141 -4.89 -14.00 -25.32
N HIS A 142 -4.73 -12.93 -26.10
CA HIS A 142 -3.41 -12.44 -26.51
C HIS A 142 -3.07 -11.16 -25.76
N LEU A 143 -1.89 -11.11 -25.13
CA LEU A 143 -1.48 -9.97 -24.31
C LEU A 143 -1.49 -8.63 -25.06
N GLN A 144 -1.09 -8.60 -26.33
CA GLN A 144 -1.04 -7.34 -27.10
C GLN A 144 -2.44 -6.78 -27.40
N THR A 145 -3.46 -7.62 -27.37
CA THR A 145 -4.85 -7.26 -27.65
C THR A 145 -5.76 -7.56 -26.46
N LEU A 146 -5.20 -7.58 -25.26
CA LEU A 146 -5.91 -7.97 -24.05
C LEU A 146 -6.95 -6.92 -23.69
N GLU A 147 -8.19 -7.35 -23.52
CA GLU A 147 -9.29 -6.48 -23.11
C GLU A 147 -9.60 -6.66 -21.60
N PRO A 148 -9.96 -5.60 -20.87
CA PRO A 148 -10.21 -5.68 -19.43
C PRO A 148 -11.26 -6.73 -19.01
N TRP A 149 -12.25 -7.00 -19.86
CA TRP A 149 -13.28 -8.01 -19.57
C TRP A 149 -12.71 -9.44 -19.59
N GLN A 150 -11.67 -9.70 -20.37
CA GLN A 150 -11.00 -11.01 -20.40
C GLN A 150 -10.30 -11.26 -19.06
N VAL A 151 -9.63 -10.24 -18.53
CA VAL A 151 -8.97 -10.29 -17.21
C VAL A 151 -10.01 -10.51 -16.12
N ARG A 152 -11.13 -9.77 -16.17
CA ARG A 152 -12.25 -9.99 -15.25
C ARG A 152 -12.78 -11.42 -15.33
N TYR A 153 -12.93 -11.96 -16.53
CA TYR A 153 -13.42 -13.33 -16.72
C TYR A 153 -12.47 -14.36 -16.11
N GLN A 154 -11.16 -14.22 -16.35
CA GLN A 154 -10.15 -15.09 -15.75
C GLN A 154 -10.10 -14.99 -14.23
N LEU A 155 -10.21 -13.76 -13.68
CA LEU A 155 -10.28 -13.56 -12.23
C LEU A 155 -11.45 -14.32 -11.61
N ILE A 156 -12.61 -14.32 -12.27
CA ILE A 156 -13.81 -15.05 -11.79
C ILE A 156 -13.59 -16.56 -11.87
N LEU A 157 -12.91 -17.08 -12.90
CA LEU A 157 -12.61 -18.51 -13.01
C LEU A 157 -11.64 -19.00 -11.93
N ASN A 158 -10.74 -18.13 -11.48
CA ASN A 158 -9.74 -18.42 -10.46
C ASN A 158 -10.23 -18.15 -9.02
N SER A 159 -11.45 -17.63 -8.85
CA SER A 159 -12.07 -17.30 -7.56
C SER A 159 -12.72 -18.52 -6.90
#